data_AF-A0AAV0AGE4-F1
#
_entry.id   AF-A0AAV0AGE4-F1
#
_cell.length_a   1.000
_cell.length_b   1.000
_cell.length_c   1.000
_cell.angle_alpha   90.00
_cell.angle_beta   90.00
_cell.angle_gamma   90.00
#
_symmetry.space_group_name_H-M   'P 1'
#
loop_
_entity.id
_entity.type
_entity.pdbx_description
1 polymer ?
#
loop_
_entity_poly.entity_id
_entity_poly.type
_entity_poly.pdbx_seq_one_letter_code
_entity_poly.pdbx_strand_id
1 'polypeptide(L)'
;LSNQEYHTLFIATSNIASALELFTPVVEELNRLATTGVIAFDESIQQEVLLLPVALLLMADSPMNAEITSTMQPNTSLQPCRICKLKAENKKGKSTAAFFESFIG
;
A
#
# COMPACT_ATOMS: atom_id res chain seq x y z
N LEU A 1 13.89 -14.82 -16.80
CA LEU A 1 13.25 -14.35 -15.54
C LEU A 1 14.31 -13.55 -14.79
N SER A 2 14.15 -12.24 -14.69
CA SER A 2 15.08 -11.36 -13.96
C SER A 2 14.88 -11.61 -12.47
N ASN A 3 15.96 -11.97 -11.77
CA ASN A 3 16.00 -12.11 -10.32
C ASN A 3 15.97 -10.70 -9.72
N GLN A 4 14.79 -10.11 -9.62
CA GLN A 4 14.58 -8.90 -8.84
C GLN A 4 14.57 -9.32 -7.38
N GLU A 5 15.60 -8.96 -6.62
CA GLU A 5 15.58 -9.17 -5.17
C GLU A 5 14.54 -8.22 -4.56
N TYR A 6 13.40 -8.78 -4.15
CA TYR A 6 12.39 -8.06 -3.38
C TYR A 6 12.53 -8.39 -1.90
N HIS A 7 13.02 -7.43 -1.12
CA HIS A 7 12.97 -7.53 0.34
C HIS A 7 11.53 -7.28 0.81
N THR A 8 10.83 -8.36 1.16
CA THR A 8 9.49 -8.26 1.79
C THR A 8 9.67 -8.12 3.30
N LEU A 9 9.52 -6.90 3.82
CA LEU A 9 9.54 -6.62 5.25
C LEU A 9 8.12 -6.81 5.83
N PHE A 10 7.91 -7.89 6.60
CA PHE A 10 6.65 -8.12 7.32
C PHE A 10 6.60 -7.22 8.56
N ILE A 11 5.96 -6.06 8.44
CA ILE A 11 5.68 -5.19 9.60
C ILE A 11 4.46 -5.76 10.32
N ALA A 12 4.75 -6.50 11.38
CA ALA A 12 3.77 -7.18 12.22
C ALA A 12 2.72 -6.21 12.78
N THR A 13 1.49 -6.70 12.91
CA THR A 13 0.40 -6.00 13.59
C THR A 13 0.80 -5.70 15.04
N SER A 14 0.97 -4.41 15.39
CA SER A 14 1.07 -3.99 16.79
C SER A 14 -0.31 -3.96 17.43
N ASN A 15 -0.38 -4.27 18.71
CA ASN A 15 -1.59 -4.14 19.53
C ASN A 15 -1.77 -2.72 20.09
N ILE A 16 -0.79 -1.82 19.87
CA ILE A 16 -0.74 -0.47 20.44
C ILE A 16 -0.74 0.58 19.33
N ALA A 17 0.01 0.33 18.26
CA ALA A 17 0.21 1.28 17.17
C ALA A 17 -0.51 0.80 15.90
N SER A 18 -1.11 1.73 15.18
CA SER A 18 -1.80 1.43 13.94
C SER A 18 -0.81 1.08 12.82
N ALA A 19 -1.29 0.47 11.75
CA ALA A 19 -0.43 0.12 10.62
C ALA A 19 0.23 1.36 10.01
N LEU A 20 -0.49 2.49 9.98
CA LEU A 20 0.03 3.77 9.50
C LEU A 20 1.16 4.29 10.40
N GLU A 21 0.99 4.24 11.72
CA GLU A 21 1.99 4.72 12.68
C GLU A 21 3.30 3.93 12.60
N LEU A 22 3.21 2.60 12.46
CA LEU A 22 4.39 1.76 12.27
C LEU A 22 5.09 1.99 10.92
N PHE A 23 4.33 2.36 9.89
CA PHE A 23 4.84 2.50 8.54
C PHE A 23 5.37 3.91 8.23
N THR A 24 4.99 4.91 9.03
CA THR A 24 5.40 6.32 8.83
C THR A 24 6.93 6.49 8.79
N PRO A 25 7.72 5.97 9.75
CA PRO A 25 9.19 6.12 9.69
C PRO A 25 9.82 5.45 8.47
N VAL A 26 9.22 4.36 7.98
CA VAL A 26 9.69 3.64 6.79
C VAL A 26 9.43 4.46 5.53
N VAL A 27 8.26 5.10 5.42
CA VAL A 27 7.94 5.99 4.30
C VAL A 27 8.85 7.21 4.29
N GLU A 28 9.07 7.82 5.45
CA GLU A 28 9.99 8.96 5.56
C GLU A 28 11.40 8.60 5.13
N GLU A 29 11.92 7.46 5.58
CA GLU A 29 13.25 7.00 5.21
C GLU A 29 13.34 6.63 3.73
N LEU A 30 12.33 5.95 3.17
CA LEU A 30 12.28 5.64 1.74
C LEU A 30 12.25 6.91 0.89
N ASN A 31 11.46 7.92 1.27
CA ASN A 31 11.42 9.21 0.57
C ASN A 31 12.75 9.97 0.67
N ARG A 32 13.39 9.91 1.85
CA ARG A 32 14.73 10.48 2.05
C ARG A 32 15.74 9.79 1.15
N LEU A 33 15.80 8.47 1.15
CA LEU A 33 16.70 7.67 0.32
C LEU A 33 16.44 7.87 -1.19
N ALA A 34 15.18 8.00 -1.60
CA ALA A 34 14.83 8.31 -2.99
C ALA A 34 15.33 9.70 -3.43
N THR A 35 15.46 10.65 -2.50
CA THR A 35 15.89 12.03 -2.80
C THR A 35 17.39 12.21 -2.69
N THR A 36 18.01 11.71 -1.61
CA THR A 36 19.43 11.92 -1.31
C THR A 36 20.32 10.76 -1.72
N GLY A 37 19.75 9.57 -1.88
CA GLY A 37 20.50 8.33 -2.00
C GLY A 37 21.26 7.96 -0.70
N VAL A 38 21.89 6.79 -0.72
CA VAL A 38 22.86 6.36 0.29
C VAL A 38 24.08 5.77 -0.40
N ILE A 39 25.27 6.04 0.14
CA ILE A 39 26.49 5.39 -0.34
C ILE A 39 26.52 3.96 0.22
N ALA A 40 26.59 2.99 -0.67
CA ALA A 40 26.73 1.58 -0.36
C ALA A 40 27.97 1.05 -1.08
N PHE A 41 28.64 0.06 -0.50
CA PHE A 41 29.74 -0.61 -1.17
C PHE A 41 29.19 -1.81 -1.95
N ASP A 42 29.43 -1.86 -3.25
CA ASP A 42 29.06 -2.99 -4.10
C ASP A 42 30.26 -3.93 -4.24
N GLU A 43 30.12 -5.14 -3.70
CA GLU A 43 31.15 -6.18 -3.72
C GLU A 43 31.50 -6.61 -5.16
N SER A 44 30.55 -6.58 -6.09
CA SER A 44 30.77 -7.05 -7.46
C SER A 44 31.71 -6.14 -8.24
N ILE A 45 31.62 -4.84 -8.01
CA ILE A 45 32.46 -3.82 -8.68
C ILE A 45 33.59 -3.30 -7.77
N GLN A 46 33.64 -3.72 -6.51
CA GLN A 46 34.62 -3.32 -5.49
C GLN A 46 34.73 -1.79 -5.34
N GLN A 47 33.59 -1.11 -5.40
CA GLN A 47 33.51 0.36 -5.38
C GLN A 47 32.32 0.85 -4.55
N GLU A 48 32.44 2.07 -4.07
CA GLU A 48 31.31 2.80 -3.49
C GLU A 48 30.35 3.26 -4.58
N VAL A 49 29.08 2.87 -4.45
CA VAL A 49 27.98 3.26 -5.34
C VAL A 49 26.96 4.07 -4.58
N LEU A 50 26.27 4.96 -5.29
CA LEU A 50 25.13 5.69 -4.76
C LEU A 50 23.85 4.91 -5.05
N LEU A 51 23.24 4.34 -4.01
CA LEU A 51 21.98 3.61 -4.07
C LEU A 51 20.80 4.60 -3.94
N LEU A 52 19.96 4.68 -4.98
CA LEU A 52 18.69 5.41 -4.94
C LEU A 52 17.53 4.43 -5.10
N PRO A 53 16.84 4.06 -4.01
CA PRO A 53 15.64 3.24 -4.12
C PRO A 53 14.49 4.07 -4.71
N VAL A 54 13.72 3.46 -5.62
CA VAL A 54 12.48 4.04 -6.15
C VAL A 54 11.31 3.20 -5.66
N ALA A 55 10.53 3.75 -4.72
CA ALA A 55 9.30 3.10 -4.26
C ALA A 55 8.20 3.29 -5.32
N LEU A 56 7.77 2.20 -5.96
CA LEU A 56 6.75 2.25 -7.01
C LEU A 56 5.31 2.18 -6.46
N LEU A 57 5.01 1.22 -5.57
CA LEU A 57 3.69 1.06 -4.95
C LEU A 57 3.79 0.45 -3.56
N LEU A 58 2.90 0.88 -2.66
CA LEU A 58 2.66 0.20 -1.39
C LEU A 58 1.53 -0.82 -1.56
N MET A 59 1.83 -2.10 -1.39
CA MET A 59 0.83 -3.16 -1.35
C MET A 59 0.25 -3.27 0.06
N ALA A 60 -0.97 -2.77 0.24
CA ALA A 60 -1.70 -2.81 1.50
C ALA A 60 -3.01 -3.58 1.32
N ASP A 61 -3.44 -4.28 2.38
CA ASP A 61 -4.77 -4.87 2.39
C ASP A 61 -5.85 -3.78 2.47
N SER A 62 -7.13 -4.16 2.28
CA SER A 62 -8.21 -3.17 2.23
C SER A 62 -8.35 -2.29 3.49
N PRO A 63 -8.21 -2.80 4.74
CA PRO A 63 -8.24 -1.95 5.93
C PRO A 63 -7.01 -1.05 6.06
N MET A 64 -5.79 -1.54 5.83
CA MET A 64 -4.59 -0.71 5.87
C MET A 64 -4.63 0.38 4.80
N ASN A 65 -5.04 0.04 3.57
CA ASN A 65 -5.24 1.02 2.51
C ASN A 65 -6.34 2.04 2.87
N ALA A 66 -7.36 1.65 3.66
CA ALA A 66 -8.41 2.55 4.13
C ALA A 66 -7.83 3.62 5.06
N GLU A 67 -7.01 3.15 6.00
CA GLU A 67 -6.36 3.98 6.99
C GLU A 67 -5.38 4.98 6.35
N ILE A 68 -4.52 4.49 5.46
CA ILE A 68 -3.51 5.32 4.76
C ILE A 68 -4.15 6.41 3.91
N THR A 69 -5.22 6.07 3.17
CA THR A 69 -5.88 7.02 2.27
C THR A 69 -6.96 7.86 2.96
N SER A 70 -7.14 7.71 4.28
CA SER A 70 -8.26 8.31 5.03
C SER A 70 -9.63 8.01 4.38
N THR A 71 -9.77 6.87 3.71
CA THR A 71 -11.02 6.45 3.07
C THR A 71 -11.78 5.48 3.97
N MET A 72 -13.10 5.51 3.85
CA MET A 72 -13.94 4.56 4.59
C MET A 72 -13.64 3.11 4.17
N GLN A 73 -13.69 2.20 5.13
CA GLN A 73 -13.56 0.77 4.85
C GLN A 73 -14.70 0.31 3.91
N PRO A 74 -14.43 -0.63 2.97
CA PRO A 74 -15.42 -1.11 2.01
C PRO A 74 -16.72 -1.61 2.63
N ASN A 75 -16.63 -2.22 3.82
CA ASN A 75 -17.78 -2.73 4.54
C ASN A 75 -18.72 -1.63 5.05
N THR A 76 -18.17 -0.48 5.45
CA THR A 76 -18.97 0.63 6.00
C THR A 76 -19.39 1.63 4.93
N SER A 77 -18.59 1.77 3.88
CA SER A 77 -18.85 2.66 2.75
C SER A 77 -20.04 2.22 1.89
N LEU A 78 -20.72 3.17 1.27
CA LEU A 78 -21.69 2.93 0.19
C LEU A 78 -21.00 2.67 -1.17
N GLN A 79 -19.72 3.00 -1.27
CA GLN A 79 -18.86 2.76 -2.42
C GLN A 79 -17.80 1.72 -1.99
N PRO A 80 -18.04 0.42 -2.22
CA PRO A 80 -17.14 -0.63 -1.73
C PRO A 80 -15.84 -0.72 -2.54
N CYS A 81 -15.89 -0.48 -3.84
CA CYS A 81 -14.68 -0.40 -4.66
C CYS A 81 -14.19 1.04 -4.78
N ARG A 82 -12.87 1.21 -4.68
CA ARG A 82 -12.18 2.50 -4.72
C ARG A 82 -11.70 2.89 -6.12
N ILE A 83 -11.78 1.97 -7.07
CA ILE A 83 -11.35 2.16 -8.46
C ILE A 83 -12.56 2.55 -9.31
N CYS A 84 -13.71 1.89 -9.11
CA CYS A 84 -14.94 2.18 -9.83
C CYS A 84 -15.75 3.28 -9.14
N LYS A 85 -16.66 3.91 -9.88
CA LYS A 85 -17.62 4.90 -9.35
C LYS A 85 -18.96 4.28 -8.90
N LEU A 86 -19.03 2.95 -8.78
CA LEU A 86 -20.25 2.26 -8.40
C LEU A 86 -20.61 2.56 -6.94
N LYS A 87 -21.84 2.99 -6.71
CA LYS A 87 -22.36 3.38 -5.41
C LYS A 87 -23.69 2.68 -5.14
N ALA A 88 -23.81 2.09 -3.96
CA ALA A 88 -25.09 1.60 -3.46
C ALA A 88 -25.88 2.75 -2.80
N GLU A 89 -27.20 2.73 -2.95
CA GLU A 89 -28.09 3.71 -2.32
C GLU A 89 -28.09 3.59 -0.79
N ASN A 90 -28.01 2.35 -0.29
CA ASN A 90 -28.00 2.04 1.13
C ASN A 90 -27.12 0.80 1.41
N LYS A 91 -26.78 0.57 2.69
CA LYS A 91 -25.90 -0.55 3.08
C LYS A 91 -26.45 -1.92 2.69
N LYS A 92 -27.78 -2.10 2.71
CA LYS A 92 -28.45 -3.36 2.33
C LYS A 92 -28.41 -3.60 0.82
N GLY A 93 -28.44 -2.52 0.03
CA GLY A 93 -28.35 -2.54 -1.43
C GLY A 93 -27.05 -3.15 -1.94
N LYS A 94 -25.97 -3.11 -1.15
CA LYS A 94 -24.68 -3.75 -1.47
C LYS A 94 -24.77 -5.27 -1.58
N SER A 95 -25.73 -5.89 -0.90
CA SER A 95 -25.93 -7.34 -0.90
C SER A 95 -26.94 -7.80 -1.97
N THR A 96 -27.42 -6.88 -2.83
CA THR A 96 -28.42 -7.19 -3.86
C THR A 96 -27.74 -7.75 -5.11
N ALA A 97 -28.34 -8.75 -5.75
CA ALA A 97 -27.81 -9.36 -6.99
C ALA A 97 -27.53 -8.31 -8.09
N ALA A 98 -28.44 -7.35 -8.30
CA ALA A 98 -28.26 -6.27 -9.27
C ALA A 98 -27.01 -5.41 -9.01
N PHE A 99 -26.65 -5.19 -7.74
CA PHE A 99 -25.43 -4.48 -7.39
C PHE A 99 -24.19 -5.31 -7.69
N PHE A 100 -24.22 -6.62 -7.40
CA PHE A 100 -23.14 -7.54 -7.73
C PHE A 100 -22.93 -7.67 -9.24
N GLU A 101 -24.00 -7.78 -10.02
CA GLU A 101 -23.94 -7.81 -11.49
C GLU A 101 -23.28 -6.53 -12.01
N SER A 102 -23.72 -5.36 -11.54
CA SER A 102 -23.12 -4.06 -11.90
C SER A 102 -21.67 -3.90 -11.43
N PHE A 103 -21.25 -4.65 -10.41
CA PHE A 103 -19.90 -4.60 -9.85
C PHE A 103 -18.92 -5.47 -10.64
N ILE A 104 -19.37 -6.62 -11.14
CA ILE A 104 -18.56 -7.53 -11.94
C ILE A 104 -18.44 -7.04 -13.39
N GLY A 105 -19.48 -6.36 -13.90
CA GLY A 105 -19.56 -5.90 -15.28
C GLY A 105 -20.47 -6.79 -16.11
#